data_AF-A0A534NF10-F1
#
_entry.id   AF-A0A534NF10-F1
#
_cell.length_a   1.000
_cell.length_b   1.000
_cell.length_c   1.000
_cell.angle_alpha   90.00
_cell.angle_beta   90.00
_cell.angle_gamma   90.00
#
_symmetry.space_group_name_H-M   'P 1'
#
loop_
_entity.id
_entity.type
_entity.pdbx_description
1 polymer ?
#
loop_
_entity_poly.entity_id
_entity_poly.type
_entity_poly.pdbx_seq_one_letter_code
_entity_poly.pdbx_strand_id
1 'polypeptide(L)'
;MNSEAALFIEISRSTLESVKADFERTNSMTVKSRLDFYKAHELPVKAIMVEKGGSLTQDNKLTSLCKSIGLWPVIPPKFQSYLHEIDCYGLDSSQPDELVHKSNEWRNRLAIAPKFVFFIENQILRSPTVLKGIGLLS
;
A
#
# COMPACT_ATOMS: atom_id res chain seq x y z
N MET A 1 14.42 3.69 12.10
CA MET A 1 13.24 2.85 12.00
C MET A 1 12.95 2.23 13.34
N ASN A 2 11.86 2.68 13.97
CA ASN A 2 11.26 2.12 15.17
C ASN A 2 10.72 0.70 14.89
N SER A 3 10.64 -0.14 15.92
CA SER A 3 10.20 -1.53 15.86
C SER A 3 8.77 -1.67 15.33
N GLU A 4 7.86 -0.77 15.68
CA GLU A 4 6.47 -0.79 15.18
C GLU A 4 6.39 -0.48 13.67
N ALA A 5 7.15 0.51 13.20
CA ALA A 5 7.25 0.80 11.76
C ALA A 5 7.86 -0.39 10.99
N ALA A 6 8.88 -1.05 11.56
CA ALA A 6 9.46 -2.25 10.99
C ALA A 6 8.45 -3.41 10.90
N LEU A 7 7.65 -3.60 11.95
CA LEU A 7 6.61 -4.63 12.01
C LEU A 7 5.54 -4.40 10.92
N PHE A 8 5.11 -3.16 10.68
CA PHE A 8 4.15 -2.86 9.61
C PHE A 8 4.70 -3.21 8.22
N ILE A 9 5.99 -2.96 7.96
CA ILE A 9 6.64 -3.35 6.71
C ILE A 9 6.71 -4.88 6.57
N GLU A 10 6.98 -5.60 7.65
CA GLU A 10 7.00 -7.06 7.65
C GLU A 10 5.61 -7.66 7.38
N ILE A 11 4.58 -7.21 8.09
CA ILE A 11 3.20 -7.65 7.88
C ILE A 11 2.75 -7.34 6.46
N SER A 12 3.09 -6.16 5.92
CA SER A 12 2.84 -5.79 4.53
C SER A 12 3.41 -6.82 3.55
N ARG A 13 4.71 -7.15 3.68
CA ARG A 13 5.37 -8.14 2.81
C ARG A 13 4.71 -9.51 2.89
N SER A 14 4.55 -10.04 4.11
CA SER A 14 3.94 -11.36 4.34
C SER A 14 2.53 -11.44 3.76
N THR A 15 1.74 -10.37 3.92
CA THR A 15 0.39 -10.29 3.34
C THR A 15 0.42 -10.30 1.81
N LEU A 16 1.32 -9.53 1.18
CA LEU A 16 1.44 -9.54 -0.28
C LEU A 16 1.89 -10.89 -0.83
N GLU A 17 2.79 -11.59 -0.13
CA GLU A 17 3.20 -12.95 -0.50
C GLU A 17 2.04 -13.92 -0.43
N SER A 18 1.25 -13.88 0.65
CA SER A 18 0.04 -14.71 0.79
C SER A 18 -0.98 -14.42 -0.31
N VAL A 19 -1.26 -13.14 -0.60
CA VAL A 19 -2.19 -12.74 -1.65
C VAL A 19 -1.71 -13.21 -3.02
N LYS A 20 -0.41 -13.08 -3.30
CA LYS A 20 0.18 -13.53 -4.55
C LYS A 20 0.08 -15.05 -4.70
N ALA A 21 0.39 -15.81 -3.65
CA ALA A 21 0.29 -17.27 -3.67
C ALA A 21 -1.15 -17.73 -3.93
N ASP A 22 -2.14 -17.10 -3.30
CA ASP A 22 -3.55 -17.39 -3.54
C ASP A 22 -3.98 -17.05 -4.98
N PHE A 23 -3.51 -15.93 -5.51
CA PHE A 23 -3.75 -15.55 -6.89
C PHE A 23 -3.11 -16.54 -7.87
N GLU A 24 -1.86 -16.97 -7.64
CA GLU A 24 -1.18 -17.95 -8.49
C GLU A 24 -1.87 -19.31 -8.49
N ARG A 25 -2.43 -19.70 -7.33
CA ARG A 25 -3.19 -20.95 -7.17
C ARG A 25 -4.56 -20.91 -7.85
N THR A 26 -5.25 -19.78 -7.81
CA THR A 26 -6.66 -19.67 -8.24
C THR A 26 -6.84 -18.91 -9.56
N ASN A 27 -5.80 -18.22 -10.02
CA ASN A 27 -5.81 -17.25 -11.12
C ASN A 27 -6.90 -16.15 -10.98
N SER A 28 -7.30 -15.85 -9.74
CA SER A 28 -8.38 -14.92 -9.40
C SER A 28 -8.07 -14.13 -8.13
N MET A 29 -8.66 -12.93 -8.00
CA MET A 29 -8.56 -12.10 -6.80
C MET A 29 -9.90 -12.06 -6.08
N THR A 30 -10.02 -12.81 -4.98
CA THR A 30 -11.24 -12.80 -4.15
C THR A 30 -11.43 -11.44 -3.48
N VAL A 31 -12.66 -11.13 -3.02
CA VAL A 31 -12.93 -9.95 -2.17
C VAL A 31 -11.95 -9.86 -0.99
N LYS A 32 -11.73 -10.99 -0.29
CA LYS A 32 -10.78 -11.05 0.82
C LYS A 32 -9.35 -10.71 0.36
N SER A 33 -8.88 -11.33 -0.73
CA SER A 33 -7.55 -11.07 -1.28
C SER A 33 -7.37 -9.61 -1.70
N ARG A 34 -8.42 -8.96 -2.23
CA ARG A 34 -8.41 -7.52 -2.56
C ARG A 34 -8.29 -6.65 -1.31
N LEU A 35 -9.04 -6.95 -0.26
CA LEU A 35 -8.95 -6.25 1.02
C LEU A 35 -7.57 -6.43 1.67
N ASP A 36 -7.05 -7.64 1.68
CA ASP A 36 -5.72 -7.93 2.21
C ASP A 36 -4.63 -7.22 1.39
N PHE A 37 -4.75 -7.23 0.05
CA PHE A 37 -3.87 -6.47 -0.83
C PHE A 37 -3.89 -4.98 -0.53
N TYR A 38 -5.07 -4.38 -0.36
CA TYR A 38 -5.21 -2.98 -0.01
C TYR A 38 -4.55 -2.66 1.35
N LYS A 39 -4.86 -3.44 2.40
CA LYS A 39 -4.26 -3.29 3.73
C LYS A 39 -2.75 -3.41 3.71
N ALA A 40 -2.23 -4.30 2.88
CA ALA A 40 -0.79 -4.45 2.71
C ALA A 40 -0.12 -3.20 2.12
N HIS A 41 -0.83 -2.37 1.36
CA HIS A 41 -0.32 -1.07 0.87
C HIS A 41 -0.51 0.05 1.90
N GLU A 42 -1.51 -0.06 2.76
CA GLU A 42 -1.76 0.89 3.85
C GLU A 42 -0.68 0.81 4.93
N LEU A 43 -0.21 -0.39 5.26
CA LEU A 43 0.77 -0.64 6.33
C LEU A 43 2.10 0.13 6.15
N PRO A 44 2.77 0.15 4.99
CA PRO A 44 3.96 0.98 4.78
C PRO A 44 3.70 2.48 4.96
N VAL A 45 2.51 2.96 4.60
CA VAL A 45 2.14 4.36 4.79
C VAL A 45 1.94 4.67 6.28
N LYS A 46 1.27 3.77 7.02
CA LYS A 46 1.17 3.82 8.48
C LYS A 46 2.53 3.74 9.18
N ALA A 47 3.47 2.99 8.61
CA ALA A 47 4.83 2.91 9.14
C ALA A 47 5.55 4.27 9.11
N ILE A 48 5.31 5.08 8.06
CA ILE A 48 5.84 6.46 8.00
C ILE A 48 5.25 7.32 9.11
N MET A 49 3.95 7.18 9.39
CA MET A 49 3.27 7.95 10.43
C MET A 49 3.83 7.63 11.81
N VAL A 50 3.97 6.33 12.12
CA VAL A 50 4.57 5.87 13.38
C VAL A 50 6.02 6.35 13.50
N GLU A 51 6.83 6.22 12.44
CA GLU A 51 8.22 6.68 12.45
C GLU A 51 8.33 8.19 12.70
N LYS A 52 7.36 8.97 12.22
CA LYS A 52 7.27 10.41 12.45
C LYS A 52 6.62 10.80 13.78
N GLY A 53 6.12 9.84 14.57
CA GLY A 53 5.39 10.11 15.81
C GLY A 53 3.98 10.69 15.61
N GLY A 54 3.38 10.49 14.44
CA GLY A 54 2.01 10.92 14.13
C GLY A 54 0.94 9.94 14.61
N SER A 55 -0.29 10.41 14.72
CA SER A 55 -1.45 9.56 15.04
C SER A 55 -1.94 8.83 13.79
N LEU A 56 -2.26 7.53 13.93
CA LEU A 56 -2.86 6.75 12.86
C LEU A 56 -4.25 7.30 12.50
N THR A 57 -4.47 7.60 11.22
CA THR A 57 -5.79 8.03 10.71
C THR A 57 -6.55 6.82 10.15
N GLN A 58 -7.88 6.93 10.11
CA GLN A 58 -8.76 5.99 9.43
C GLN A 58 -9.19 6.55 8.06
N ASP A 59 -8.22 7.09 7.29
CA ASP A 59 -8.53 7.56 5.95
C ASP A 59 -8.95 6.39 5.05
N ASN A 60 -10.10 6.53 4.40
CA ASN A 60 -10.67 5.44 3.60
C ASN A 60 -9.88 5.16 2.31
N LYS A 61 -9.00 6.06 1.86
CA LYS A 61 -8.27 5.96 0.57
C LYS A 61 -6.76 6.14 0.77
N LEU A 62 -5.94 5.30 0.15
CA LEU A 62 -4.48 5.37 0.19
C LEU A 62 -3.95 6.68 -0.40
N THR A 63 -4.55 7.15 -1.50
CA THR A 63 -4.14 8.41 -2.12
C THR A 63 -4.41 9.61 -1.22
N SER A 64 -5.55 9.61 -0.51
CA SER A 64 -5.88 10.63 0.50
C SER A 64 -4.90 10.57 1.66
N LEU A 65 -4.62 9.37 2.18
CA LEU A 65 -3.66 9.16 3.27
C LEU A 65 -2.26 9.65 2.88
N CYS A 66 -1.78 9.30 1.68
CA CYS A 66 -0.47 9.75 1.19
C CYS A 66 -0.41 11.28 1.04
N LYS A 67 -1.52 11.94 0.68
CA LYS A 67 -1.59 13.40 0.61
C LYS A 67 -1.64 14.04 1.99
N SER A 68 -2.43 13.51 2.91
CA SER A 68 -2.62 14.07 4.26
C SER A 68 -1.33 14.04 5.08
N ILE A 69 -0.48 13.03 4.86
CA ILE A 69 0.82 12.94 5.52
C ILE A 69 1.95 13.60 4.73
N GLY A 70 1.67 14.29 3.62
CA GLY A 70 2.70 14.97 2.81
C GLY A 70 3.64 14.04 2.03
N LEU A 71 3.29 12.76 1.89
CA LEU A 71 4.06 11.75 1.16
C LEU A 71 3.88 11.90 -0.37
N TRP A 72 2.70 12.33 -0.84
CA TRP A 72 2.35 12.37 -2.27
C TRP A 72 3.41 13.02 -3.19
N PRO A 73 3.99 14.19 -2.85
CA PRO A 73 4.97 14.86 -3.72
C PRO A 73 6.27 14.09 -3.92
N VAL A 74 6.64 13.19 -2.98
CA VAL A 74 7.87 12.39 -3.07
C VAL A 74 7.64 11.01 -3.68
N ILE A 75 6.38 10.61 -3.91
CA ILE A 75 6.06 9.35 -4.59
C ILE A 75 6.31 9.51 -6.11
N PRO A 76 7.13 8.63 -6.72
CA PRO A 76 7.29 8.60 -8.18
C PRO A 76 5.96 8.47 -8.94
N PRO A 77 5.79 9.12 -10.11
CA PRO A 77 4.52 9.11 -10.86
C PRO A 77 3.95 7.70 -11.11
N LYS A 78 4.81 6.72 -11.42
CA LYS A 78 4.39 5.32 -11.59
C LYS A 78 3.67 4.74 -10.37
N PHE A 79 4.11 5.12 -9.17
CA PHE A 79 3.49 4.66 -7.92
C PHE A 79 2.26 5.49 -7.57
N GLN A 80 2.20 6.77 -7.96
CA GLN A 80 0.98 7.56 -7.85
C GLN A 80 -0.17 6.97 -8.69
N SER A 81 0.09 6.66 -9.97
CA SER A 81 -0.90 5.98 -10.83
C SER A 81 -1.32 4.63 -10.25
N TYR A 82 -0.36 3.85 -9.77
CA TYR A 82 -0.60 2.56 -9.14
C TYR A 82 -1.49 2.66 -7.88
N LEU A 83 -1.26 3.64 -7.00
CA LEU A 83 -2.08 3.86 -5.81
C LEU A 83 -3.50 4.30 -6.17
N HIS A 84 -3.65 5.12 -7.22
CA HIS A 84 -4.97 5.49 -7.74
C HIS A 84 -5.75 4.25 -8.20
N GLU A 85 -5.10 3.31 -8.90
CA GLU A 85 -5.75 2.07 -9.29
C GLU A 85 -6.18 1.25 -8.06
N ILE A 86 -5.32 1.11 -7.05
CA ILE A 86 -5.65 0.35 -5.84
C ILE A 86 -6.91 0.91 -5.14
N ASP A 87 -7.01 2.24 -5.01
CA ASP A 87 -8.17 2.89 -4.39
C ASP A 87 -9.49 2.62 -5.14
N CYS A 88 -9.44 2.35 -6.45
CA CYS A 88 -10.62 2.01 -7.24
C CYS A 88 -11.11 0.56 -7.01
N TYR A 89 -10.24 -0.36 -6.58
CA TYR A 89 -10.58 -1.80 -6.48
C TYR A 89 -10.64 -2.33 -5.05
N GLY A 90 -9.99 -1.67 -4.10
CA GLY A 90 -9.78 -2.17 -2.74
C GLY A 90 -10.94 -1.95 -1.77
N LEU A 91 -11.89 -1.06 -2.09
CA LEU A 91 -12.90 -0.58 -1.13
C LEU A 91 -14.34 -0.87 -1.52
N ASP A 92 -14.59 -1.23 -2.79
CA ASP A 92 -15.94 -1.51 -3.25
C ASP A 92 -16.25 -3.00 -3.13
N SER A 93 -16.86 -3.36 -2.01
CA SER A 93 -17.37 -4.71 -1.71
C SER A 93 -18.64 -5.05 -2.49
N SER A 94 -19.26 -4.07 -3.17
CA SER A 94 -20.47 -4.27 -3.97
C SER A 94 -20.17 -4.73 -5.40
N GLN A 95 -18.90 -4.71 -5.83
CA GLN A 95 -18.52 -5.25 -7.14
C GLN A 95 -18.65 -6.77 -7.16
N PRO A 96 -19.52 -7.33 -8.03
CA PRO A 96 -19.67 -8.78 -8.17
C PRO A 96 -18.35 -9.41 -8.64
N ASP A 97 -18.03 -10.60 -8.12
CA ASP A 97 -16.83 -11.36 -8.45
C ASP A 97 -16.65 -11.55 -9.98
N GLU A 98 -17.74 -11.53 -10.74
CA GLU A 98 -17.77 -11.67 -12.20
C GLU A 98 -17.05 -10.54 -12.97
N LEU A 99 -16.91 -9.33 -12.41
CA LEU A 99 -16.16 -8.23 -13.03
C LEU A 99 -14.66 -8.24 -12.66
N VAL A 100 -14.22 -9.18 -11.82
CA VAL A 100 -12.89 -9.22 -11.19
C VAL A 100 -11.86 -10.03 -12.03
N HIS A 101 -12.29 -10.63 -13.15
CA HIS A 101 -11.47 -11.52 -13.99
C HIS A 101 -10.66 -10.82 -15.09
N LYS A 102 -9.85 -9.81 -14.72
CA LYS A 102 -8.69 -9.47 -15.55
C LYS A 102 -7.43 -9.93 -14.85
N SER A 103 -7.20 -11.25 -14.86
CA SER A 103 -6.02 -11.89 -14.28
C SER A 103 -4.72 -11.20 -14.72
N ASN A 104 -4.66 -10.66 -15.95
CA ASN A 104 -3.50 -9.92 -16.42
C ASN A 104 -3.27 -8.57 -15.70
N GLU A 105 -4.35 -7.83 -15.40
CA GLU A 105 -4.21 -6.57 -14.66
C GLU A 105 -3.78 -6.83 -13.21
N TRP A 106 -4.31 -7.86 -12.57
CA TRP A 106 -3.88 -8.25 -11.21
C TRP A 106 -2.45 -8.79 -11.18
N ARG A 107 -1.98 -9.51 -12.21
CA ARG A 107 -0.56 -9.88 -12.36
C ARG A 107 0.35 -8.66 -12.35
N ASN A 108 0.00 -7.62 -13.10
CA ASN A 108 0.76 -6.37 -13.12
C ASN A 108 0.80 -5.70 -11.75
N ARG A 109 -0.34 -5.64 -11.06
CA ARG A 109 -0.43 -5.05 -9.71
C ARG A 109 0.40 -5.82 -8.69
N LEU A 110 0.30 -7.15 -8.69
CA LEU A 110 1.10 -8.03 -7.84
C LEU A 110 2.61 -7.91 -8.12
N ALA A 111 3.01 -7.59 -9.35
CA ALA A 111 4.41 -7.34 -9.72
C ALA A 111 4.93 -5.96 -9.26
N ILE A 112 4.05 -4.98 -9.07
CA ILE A 112 4.40 -3.62 -8.61
C ILE A 112 4.38 -3.52 -7.08
N ALA A 113 3.47 -4.21 -6.41
CA ALA A 113 3.28 -4.18 -4.96
C ALA A 113 4.58 -4.29 -4.13
N PRO A 114 5.44 -5.31 -4.31
CA PRO A 114 6.68 -5.40 -3.52
C PRO A 114 7.66 -4.26 -3.81
N LYS A 115 7.64 -3.69 -5.03
CA LYS A 115 8.47 -2.54 -5.40
C LYS A 115 8.01 -1.26 -4.70
N PHE A 116 6.70 -1.12 -4.50
CA PHE A 116 6.15 -0.01 -3.70
C PHE A 116 6.58 -0.13 -2.24
N VAL A 117 6.42 -1.31 -1.63
CA VAL A 117 6.86 -1.55 -0.24
C VAL A 117 8.36 -1.28 -0.09
N PHE A 118 9.17 -1.80 -1.03
CA PHE A 118 10.61 -1.57 -1.05
C PHE A 118 10.96 -0.08 -1.15
N PHE A 119 10.24 0.67 -2.00
CA PHE A 119 10.42 2.12 -2.12
C PHE A 119 10.13 2.84 -0.80
N ILE A 120 9.00 2.53 -0.15
CA ILE A 120 8.67 3.13 1.15
C ILE A 120 9.73 2.80 2.20
N GLU A 121 10.15 1.54 2.31
CA GLU A 121 11.16 1.17 3.29
C GLU A 121 12.50 1.85 3.02
N ASN A 122 13.03 1.75 1.80
CA ASN A 122 14.42 2.08 1.53
C ASN A 122 14.65 3.54 1.12
N GLN A 123 13.65 4.17 0.50
CA GLN A 123 13.78 5.55 0.01
C GLN A 123 13.08 6.55 0.92
N ILE A 124 12.09 6.12 1.71
CA ILE A 124 11.36 6.99 2.64
C ILE A 124 11.80 6.75 4.08
N LEU A 125 11.50 5.58 4.66
CA LEU A 125 11.72 5.27 6.08
C LEU A 125 13.19 5.26 6.47
N ARG A 126 14.07 4.75 5.59
CA ARG A 126 15.52 4.74 5.82
C ARG A 126 16.23 6.02 5.39
N SER A 127 15.50 7.02 4.90
CA SER A 127 16.07 8.32 4.48
C SER A 127 15.65 9.43 5.44
N PRO A 128 16.51 9.84 6.38
CA PRO A 128 16.18 10.88 7.36
C PRO A 128 15.81 12.21 6.71
N THR A 129 16.43 12.55 5.57
CA THR A 129 16.17 13.80 4.84
C THR A 129 14.76 13.81 4.25
N VAL A 130 14.37 12.72 3.57
CA VAL A 130 13.03 12.61 2.97
C VAL A 130 11.98 12.56 4.07
N LEU A 131 12.21 11.75 5.11
CA LEU A 131 11.28 11.61 6.22
C LEU A 131 11.05 12.92 6.98
N LYS A 132 12.07 13.77 7.14
CA LYS A 132 11.93 15.12 7.69
C LYS A 132 11.13 16.05 6.77
N GLY A 133 11.31 15.93 5.45
CA GLY A 133 10.63 16.76 4.45
C GLY A 133 9.15 16.42 4.23
N ILE A 134 8.72 15.20 4.58
CA ILE A 134 7.31 14.79 4.57
C ILE A 134 6.61 15.48 5.76
N GLY A 135 5.61 16.33 5.52
CA GLY A 135 4.88 17.01 6.59
C GLY A 135 3.67 16.21 7.06
N LEU A 136 3.64 15.77 8.32
CA LEU A 136 2.36 15.37 8.94
C LEU A 136 1.55 16.65 9.10
N LEU A 137 0.35 16.73 8.51
CA LEU A 137 -0.57 17.81 8.86
C LEU A 137 -0.84 17.73 10.36
N SER A 138 -0.35 18.73 11.10
CA SER A 138 -0.57 18.96 12.52
C SER A 138 -2.02 19.31 12.81
#